data_AF-A0A920QJQ6-F1
#
_entry.id   AF-A0A920QJQ6-F1
#
_cell.length_a   1.000
_cell.length_b   1.000
_cell.length_c   1.000
_cell.angle_alpha   90.00
_cell.angle_beta   90.00
_cell.angle_gamma   90.00
#
_symmetry.space_group_name_H-M   'P 1'
#
loop_
_entity.id
_entity.type
_entity.pdbx_description
1 polymer ?
#
loop_
_entity_poly.entity_id
_entity_poly.type
_entity_poly.pdbx_seq_one_letter_code
_entity_poly.pdbx_strand_id
1 'polypeptide(L)' 'MGLEASGWMVTEWGYHDAFASGVIHGICGGAALGILAVLGPRIGKFAPDGTPVNSPTQPFGFSVIGFL' A
#
# COMPACT_ATOMS: atom_id res chain seq x y z
N MET A 1 -20.50 5.27 -9.99
CA MET A 1 -19.73 4.26 -9.23
C MET A 1 -18.79 5.01 -8.30
N GLY A 2 -19.06 4.98 -7.00
CA GLY A 2 -18.30 5.64 -5.93
C GLY A 2 -18.79 5.11 -4.58
N LEU A 3 -17.99 5.24 -3.52
CA LEU A 3 -18.37 4.77 -2.18
C LEU A 3 -19.68 5.43 -1.69
N GLU A 4 -19.87 6.69 -2.08
CA GLU A 4 -21.06 7.50 -1.86
C GLU A 4 -21.36 8.27 -3.16
N ALA A 5 -22.61 8.22 -3.63
CA ALA A 5 -22.97 8.65 -4.98
C ALA A 5 -23.17 10.16 -5.13
N SER A 6 -23.44 10.86 -4.03
CA SER A 6 -23.58 12.32 -3.97
C SER A 6 -22.29 13.04 -3.53
N GLY A 7 -21.19 12.30 -3.38
CA GLY A 7 -19.94 12.84 -2.88
C GLY A 7 -19.32 13.77 -3.92
N TRP A 8 -18.71 14.86 -3.46
CA TRP A 8 -18.15 15.89 -4.31
C TRP A 8 -17.12 15.36 -5.33
N MET A 9 -16.35 14.32 -4.99
CA MET A 9 -15.43 13.68 -5.93
C MET A 9 -16.18 13.01 -7.09
N VAL A 10 -17.37 12.45 -6.84
CA VAL A 10 -18.22 11.84 -7.86
C VAL A 10 -18.98 12.92 -8.63
N THR A 11 -19.59 13.89 -7.94
CA THR A 11 -20.49 14.89 -8.56
C THR A 11 -19.74 15.99 -9.30
N GLU A 12 -18.68 16.54 -8.70
CA GLU A 12 -17.95 17.68 -9.26
C GLU A 12 -16.80 17.23 -10.17
N TRP A 13 -16.15 16.11 -9.84
CA TRP A 13 -14.94 15.64 -10.55
C TRP A 13 -15.17 14.40 -11.40
N GLY A 14 -16.35 13.79 -11.35
CA GLY A 14 -16.65 12.58 -12.11
C GLY A 14 -15.75 11.39 -11.74
N TYR A 15 -15.24 11.35 -10.51
CA TYR A 15 -14.37 10.28 -10.02
C TYR A 15 -15.13 8.95 -9.96
N HIS A 16 -14.56 7.93 -10.59
CA HIS A 16 -15.12 6.59 -10.66
C HIS A 16 -14.11 5.57 -10.16
N ASP A 17 -14.31 5.08 -8.94
CA ASP A 17 -13.38 4.15 -8.28
C ASP A 17 -13.91 2.72 -8.33
N ALA A 18 -13.57 2.02 -9.41
CA ALA A 18 -13.93 0.62 -9.56
C ALA A 18 -13.29 -0.21 -8.43
N PHE A 19 -14.12 -0.94 -7.68
CA PHE A 19 -13.69 -1.80 -6.57
C PHE A 19 -12.86 -1.10 -5.49
N ALA A 20 -13.03 0.21 -5.30
CA ALA A 20 -12.33 1.00 -4.29
C ALA A 20 -10.78 0.94 -4.40
N SER A 21 -10.26 0.89 -5.63
CA SER A 21 -8.82 0.93 -5.92
C SER A 21 -8.15 2.17 -5.33
N GLY A 22 -8.67 3.37 -5.58
CA GLY A 22 -8.08 4.61 -5.08
C GLY A 22 -8.34 4.83 -3.58
N VAL A 23 -9.57 4.61 -3.12
CA VAL A 23 -9.94 4.82 -1.72
C VAL A 23 -9.25 3.84 -0.78
N ILE A 24 -9.17 2.55 -1.13
CA ILE A 24 -8.50 1.57 -0.25
C ILE A 24 -7.01 1.51 -0.56
N HIS A 25 -6.61 1.18 -1.79
CA HIS A 25 -5.19 0.92 -2.07
C HIS A 25 -4.39 2.22 -2.14
N GLY A 26 -4.95 3.26 -2.75
CA GLY A 26 -4.31 4.58 -2.82
C GLY A 26 -4.11 5.19 -1.43
N ILE A 27 -5.15 5.22 -0.59
CA ILE A 27 -5.04 5.79 0.76
C ILE A 27 -4.21 4.89 1.69
N CYS A 28 -4.48 3.58 1.77
CA CYS A 28 -3.71 2.69 2.65
C CYS A 28 -2.24 2.61 2.22
N GLY A 29 -1.98 2.51 0.90
CA GLY A 29 -0.63 2.53 0.35
C GLY A 29 0.07 3.87 0.59
N GLY A 30 -0.64 4.98 0.37
CA GLY A 30 -0.14 6.33 0.65
C GLY A 30 0.19 6.55 2.12
N ALA A 31 -0.68 6.10 3.03
CA ALA A 31 -0.45 6.17 4.48
C ALA A 31 0.76 5.32 4.89
N ALA A 32 0.85 4.08 4.40
CA ALA A 32 2.01 3.22 4.65
C ALA A 32 3.31 3.88 4.14
N LEU A 33 3.30 4.45 2.93
CA LEU A 33 4.45 5.15 2.38
C LEU A 33 4.81 6.39 3.21
N GLY A 34 3.82 7.18 3.63
CA GLY A 34 4.05 8.36 4.48
C GLY A 34 4.70 8.00 5.82
N ILE A 35 4.25 6.91 6.45
CA ILE A 35 4.84 6.40 7.69
C ILE A 35 6.28 5.92 7.44
N LEU A 36 6.49 5.12 6.38
CA LEU A 36 7.82 4.58 6.05
C LEU A 36 8.81 5.66 5.63
N ALA A 37 8.35 6.77 5.03
CA ALA A 37 9.20 7.91 4.71
C ALA A 37 9.79 8.57 5.97
N VAL A 38 9.06 8.57 7.08
CA VAL A 38 9.51 9.11 8.37
C VAL A 38 10.39 8.11 9.12
N LEU A 39 9.97 6.84 9.19
CA LEU A 39 10.70 5.80 9.92
C LEU A 39 12.00 5.38 9.21
N GLY A 40 12.03 5.49 7.89
CA GLY A 40 13.12 5.00 7.07
C GLY A 40 13.12 3.49 6.88
N PRO A 41 14.13 2.96 6.17
CA PRO A 41 14.24 1.54 5.87
C PRO A 41 14.56 0.72 7.12
N ARG A 42 14.14 -0.55 7.13
CA ARG A 42 14.49 -1.50 8.20
C ARG A 42 16.00 -1.59 8.37
N ILE A 43 16.45 -1.69 9.62
CA ILE A 43 17.86 -1.96 9.97
C ILE A 43 18.34 -3.22 9.23
N GLY A 44 19.53 -3.12 8.62
CA GLY A 44 20.13 -4.21 7.85
C GLY A 44 19.49 -4.46 6.47
N LYS A 45 18.58 -3.58 6.00
CA LYS A 45 18.05 -3.64 4.63
C LYS A 45 19.10 -3.31 3.57
N PHE A 46 20.10 -2.50 3.91
CA PHE A 46 21.16 -2.08 3.00
C PHE A 46 22.54 -2.48 3.57
N ALA A 47 23.43 -2.95 2.69
CA ALA A 47 24.82 -3.23 3.00
C ALA A 47 25.62 -1.93 3.19
N PRO A 48 26.88 -1.97 3.68
CA PRO A 48 27.68 -0.76 3.89
C PRO A 48 27.90 0.10 2.63
N ASP A 49 27.82 -0.50 1.44
CA ASP A 49 27.89 0.17 0.14
C ASP A 49 26.53 0.71 -0.36
N GLY A 50 25.47 0.55 0.44
CA GLY A 50 24.10 0.99 0.11
C GLY A 50 23.32 -0.02 -0.74
N THR A 51 23.89 -1.16 -1.12
CA THR A 51 23.16 -2.15 -1.92
C THR A 51 22.04 -2.83 -1.11
N PRO A 52 20.86 -3.07 -1.69
CA PRO A 52 19.75 -3.71 -0.99
C PRO A 52 20.03 -5.20 -0.75
N VAL A 53 19.80 -5.65 0.48
CA VAL A 53 19.98 -7.04 0.89
C VAL A 53 18.63 -7.76 0.91
N ASN A 54 18.59 -9.00 0.42
CA ASN A 54 17.37 -9.81 0.48
C ASN A 54 17.03 -10.15 1.93
N SER A 55 15.76 -10.00 2.26
CA SER A 55 15.28 -10.27 3.62
C SER A 55 14.88 -11.74 3.75
N PRO A 56 14.99 -12.33 4.95
CA PRO A 56 14.43 -13.66 5.19
C PRO A 56 12.93 -13.63 4.84
N THR A 57 12.50 -14.60 4.03
CA THR A 57 11.09 -14.77 3.69
C THR A 57 10.35 -15.42 4.85
N GLN A 58 9.15 -14.94 5.11
CA GLN A 58 8.20 -15.62 5.99
C GLN A 58 7.85 -17.03 5.46
N PRO A 59 7.43 -17.98 6.32
CA PRO A 59 7.10 -19.33 5.88
C PRO A 59 6.01 -19.33 4.80
N PHE A 60 6.26 -20.04 3.70
CA PHE A 60 5.37 -20.03 2.52
C PHE A 60 3.92 -20.37 2.86
N GLY A 61 3.68 -21.29 3.81
CA GLY A 61 2.34 -21.69 4.22
C GLY A 61 1.46 -20.53 4.73
N PHE A 62 2.04 -19.53 5.40
CA PHE A 62 1.26 -18.37 5.86
C PHE A 62 0.81 -17.48 4.70
N SER A 63 1.65 -17.34 3.66
CA SER A 63 1.27 -16.59 2.45
C SER A 63 0.19 -17.32 1.65
N VAL A 64 0.22 -18.67 1.61
CA VAL A 64 -0.84 -19.46 0.97
C VAL A 64 -2.17 -19.30 1.70
N ILE A 65 -2.17 -19.39 3.04
CA ILE A 65 -3.40 -19.21 3.84
C ILE A 65 -3.97 -17.81 3.69
N GLY A 66 -3.13 -16.77 3.65
CA GLY A 66 -3.60 -15.38 3.50
C GLY A 66 -4.09 -15.01 2.11
N PHE A 67 -3.79 -15.81 1.09
CA PHE A 67 -4.26 -15.60 -0.28
C PHE A 67 -5.63 -16.27 -0.55
N LEU A 68 -5.94 -17.36 0.15
CA LEU A 68 -7.21 -18.09 0.07
C LEU A 68 -8.33 -17.33 0.79
#